data_AF-A0A8X7TLE1-F1
#
_entry.id   AF-A0A8X7TLE1-F1
#
_cell.length_a   1.000
_cell.length_b   1.000
_cell.length_c   1.000
_cell.angle_alpha   90.00
_cell.angle_beta   90.00
_cell.angle_gamma   90.00
#
_symmetry.space_group_name_H-M   'P 1'
#
loop_
_entity.id
_entity.type
_entity.pdbx_description
1 polymer ?
#
loop_
_entity_poly.entity_id
_entity_poly.type
_entity_poly.pdbx_seq_one_letter_code
_entity_poly.pdbx_strand_id
1 'polypeptide(L)'
;MITLLSTLGVSDSVFEKKHKEVVDTLDSVLIDPMKILCLMPPREHTKFLKDLVSCGIKLSEPFLSMMLHYIIESKLVEPCSKTSIWISKGRSMMGCMDETNTLEYDEVFM
;
A
#
# COMPACT_ATOMS: atom_id res chain seq x y z
N MET A 1 9.62 15.75 -1.89
CA MET A 1 9.34 15.03 -3.15
C MET A 1 8.19 15.69 -3.90
N ILE A 2 6.98 15.81 -3.31
CA ILE A 2 5.83 16.46 -3.95
C ILE A 2 6.20 17.86 -4.45
N THR A 3 6.75 18.71 -3.58
CA THR A 3 7.21 20.07 -3.96
C THR A 3 8.22 20.09 -5.12
N LEU A 4 9.18 19.15 -5.15
CA LEU A 4 10.15 19.02 -6.24
C LEU A 4 9.48 18.61 -7.56
N LEU A 5 8.54 17.67 -7.50
CA LEU A 5 7.79 17.23 -8.69
C LEU A 5 6.87 18.34 -9.20
N SER A 6 6.23 19.12 -8.31
CA SER A 6 5.46 20.30 -8.69
C SER A 6 6.35 21.36 -9.33
N THR A 7 7.58 21.58 -8.84
CA THR A 7 8.55 22.49 -9.50
C THR A 7 9.03 22.00 -10.86
N LEU A 8 9.00 20.68 -11.11
CA LEU A 8 9.30 20.07 -12.40
C LEU A 8 8.09 20.04 -13.36
N GLY A 9 6.95 20.61 -12.96
CA GLY A 9 5.75 20.77 -13.80
C GLY A 9 4.68 19.70 -13.63
N VAL A 10 4.80 18.82 -12.63
CA VAL A 10 3.73 17.86 -12.30
C VAL A 10 2.58 18.60 -11.61
N SER A 11 1.37 18.51 -12.17
CA SER A 11 0.18 19.13 -11.57
C SER A 11 -0.19 18.48 -10.24
N ASP A 12 -0.56 19.29 -9.26
CA ASP A 12 -0.98 18.82 -7.94
C ASP A 12 -2.21 17.90 -7.99
N SER A 13 -3.07 18.08 -9.01
CA SER A 13 -4.23 17.20 -9.27
C SER A 13 -3.86 15.73 -9.45
N VAL A 14 -2.63 15.44 -9.92
CA VAL A 14 -2.13 14.06 -10.05
C VAL A 14 -1.90 13.44 -8.68
N PHE A 15 -1.33 14.20 -7.74
CA PHE A 15 -1.10 13.73 -6.36
C PHE A 15 -2.42 13.52 -5.64
N GLU A 16 -3.36 14.46 -5.77
CA GLU A 16 -4.68 14.35 -5.16
C GLU A 16 -5.45 13.13 -5.68
N LYS A 17 -5.44 12.90 -6.99
CA LYS A 17 -6.08 11.72 -7.59
C LYS A 17 -5.46 10.43 -7.06
N LYS A 18 -4.14 10.35 -6.99
CA LYS A 18 -3.43 9.17 -6.47
C LYS A 18 -3.69 8.94 -4.98
N HIS A 19 -3.75 10.01 -4.21
CA HIS A 19 -4.10 9.93 -2.80
C HIS A 19 -5.54 9.44 -2.61
N LYS A 20 -6.48 9.96 -3.42
CA LYS A 20 -7.88 9.55 -3.40
C LYS A 20 -8.08 8.08 -3.78
N GLU A 21 -7.36 7.57 -4.78
CA GLU A 21 -7.39 6.14 -5.14
C GLU A 21 -7.02 5.23 -3.94
N VAL A 22 -6.08 5.66 -3.10
CA VAL A 22 -5.69 4.91 -1.88
C VAL A 22 -6.79 4.97 -0.83
N VAL A 23 -7.37 6.15 -0.60
CA VAL A 23 -8.47 6.33 0.35
C VAL A 23 -9.69 5.52 -0.09
N ASP A 24 -10.09 5.61 -1.36
CA ASP A 24 -11.22 4.84 -1.91
C ASP A 24 -10.98 3.33 -1.80
N THR A 25 -9.73 2.87 -1.95
CA THR A 25 -9.36 1.46 -1.74
C THR A 25 -9.54 1.06 -0.27
N LEU A 26 -9.15 1.91 0.67
CA LEU A 26 -9.32 1.69 2.11
C LEU A 26 -10.80 1.73 2.53
N ASP A 27 -11.60 2.61 1.94
CA ASP A 27 -13.05 2.67 2.16
C ASP A 27 -13.75 1.42 1.61
N SER A 28 -13.34 0.93 0.44
CA SER A 28 -13.86 -0.33 -0.11
C SER A 28 -13.54 -1.55 0.78
N VAL A 29 -12.47 -1.44 1.55
CA VAL A 29 -11.99 -2.42 2.53
C VAL A 29 -12.86 -2.42 3.78
N LEU A 30 -13.39 -1.26 4.21
CA LEU A 30 -14.36 -1.17 5.31
C LEU A 30 -15.70 -1.86 4.99
N ILE A 31 -16.07 -1.91 3.71
CA ILE A 31 -17.34 -2.52 3.24
C ILE A 31 -17.22 -4.04 3.15
N ASP A 32 -16.05 -4.58 2.80
CA ASP A 32 -15.80 -6.01 2.69
C ASP A 32 -14.51 -6.42 3.42
N PRO A 33 -14.61 -6.93 4.67
CA PRO A 33 -13.46 -7.34 5.46
C PRO A 33 -12.65 -8.47 4.81
N MET A 34 -13.24 -9.26 3.90
CA MET A 34 -12.54 -10.35 3.22
C MET A 34 -11.55 -9.85 2.19
N LYS A 35 -11.85 -8.74 1.51
CA LYS A 35 -10.94 -8.09 0.57
C LYS A 35 -9.65 -7.65 1.24
N ILE A 36 -9.72 -7.28 2.51
CA ILE A 36 -8.55 -6.85 3.31
C ILE A 36 -7.51 -7.95 3.38
N LEU A 37 -7.94 -9.16 3.73
CA LEU A 37 -7.03 -10.30 3.80
C LEU A 37 -6.37 -10.53 2.44
N CYS A 38 -7.13 -10.50 1.35
CA CYS A 38 -6.59 -10.70 0.01
C CYS A 38 -5.62 -9.61 -0.44
N LEU A 39 -5.91 -8.34 -0.14
CA LEU A 39 -5.10 -7.18 -0.54
C LEU A 39 -3.85 -7.01 0.32
N MET A 40 -3.86 -7.50 1.56
CA MET A 40 -2.71 -7.34 2.44
C MET A 40 -1.58 -8.32 2.09
N PRO A 41 -0.33 -7.83 2.00
CA PRO A 41 0.82 -8.71 1.91
C PRO A 41 0.84 -9.62 3.15
N PRO A 42 1.17 -10.91 3.00
CA PRO A 42 1.18 -11.87 4.10
C PRO A 42 2.29 -11.51 5.09
N ARG A 43 1.99 -10.60 6.02
CA ARG A 43 2.76 -10.34 7.24
C ARG A 43 2.19 -11.24 8.35
N GLU A 44 2.98 -11.51 9.40
CA GLU A 44 2.68 -12.50 10.45
C GLU A 44 1.22 -12.50 10.93
N HIS A 45 0.62 -11.34 11.22
CA HIS A 45 -0.76 -11.23 11.71
C HIS A 45 -1.83 -11.52 10.63
N THR A 46 -1.54 -11.20 9.37
CA THR A 46 -2.48 -11.40 8.25
C THR A 46 -2.52 -12.85 7.75
N LYS A 47 -1.44 -13.60 7.92
CA LYS A 47 -1.37 -15.02 7.57
C LYS A 47 -2.25 -15.85 8.51
N PHE A 48 -2.11 -15.63 9.82
CA PHE A 48 -2.95 -16.27 10.83
C PHE A 48 -4.45 -16.05 10.57
N LEU A 49 -4.85 -14.83 10.22
CA LEU A 49 -6.23 -14.52 9.90
C LEU A 49 -6.73 -15.21 8.61
N LYS A 50 -5.88 -15.33 7.58
CA LYS A 50 -6.22 -16.09 6.36
C LYS A 50 -6.46 -17.55 6.68
N ASP A 51 -5.62 -18.14 7.52
CA ASP A 51 -5.72 -19.53 7.92
C ASP A 51 -7.00 -19.74 8.76
N LEU A 52 -7.32 -18.83 9.68
CA LEU A 52 -8.55 -18.87 10.48
C LEU A 52 -9.83 -18.86 9.63
N VAL A 53 -9.88 -17.97 8.64
CA VAL A 53 -11.03 -17.86 7.73
C VAL A 53 -11.11 -19.09 6.82
N SER A 54 -9.96 -19.61 6.38
CA SER A 54 -9.90 -20.85 5.58
C SER A 54 -10.37 -22.07 6.35
N CYS A 55 -10.20 -22.08 7.68
CA CYS A 55 -10.74 -23.09 8.59
C CYS A 55 -12.25 -22.96 8.84
N GLY A 56 -12.95 -22.00 8.22
CA GLY A 56 -14.40 -21.84 8.31
C GLY A 56 -14.89 -21.04 9.51
N ILE A 57 -14.00 -20.31 10.20
CA ILE A 57 -14.40 -19.42 11.30
C ILE A 57 -15.11 -18.20 10.73
N LYS A 58 -16.31 -17.94 11.25
CA LYS A 58 -17.16 -16.83 10.80
C LYS A 58 -16.62 -15.50 11.29
N LEU A 59 -16.71 -14.48 10.44
CA LEU A 59 -16.42 -13.07 10.75
C LEU A 59 -17.26 -12.49 11.92
N SER A 60 -18.35 -13.15 12.31
CA SER A 60 -19.14 -12.79 13.50
C SER A 60 -18.47 -13.14 14.83
N GLU A 61 -17.40 -13.94 14.84
CA GLU A 61 -16.65 -14.20 16.07
C GLU A 61 -16.06 -12.88 16.59
N PRO A 62 -16.33 -12.49 17.86
CA PRO A 62 -15.92 -11.19 18.39
C PRO A 62 -14.41 -10.98 18.34
N PHE A 63 -13.62 -12.05 18.51
CA PHE A 63 -12.17 -11.99 18.39
C PHE A 63 -11.72 -11.66 16.96
N LEU A 64 -12.32 -12.31 15.96
CA LEU A 64 -11.97 -12.11 14.55
C LEU A 64 -12.38 -10.72 14.06
N SER A 65 -13.58 -10.27 14.45
CA SER A 65 -14.08 -8.93 14.17
C SER A 65 -13.15 -7.86 14.77
N MET A 66 -12.76 -8.02 16.04
CA MET A 66 -11.86 -7.08 16.72
C MET A 66 -10.47 -7.04 16.07
N MET A 67 -9.91 -8.18 15.68
CA MET A 67 -8.63 -8.24 14.96
C MET A 67 -8.68 -7.55 13.60
N LEU A 68 -9.79 -7.71 12.86
CA LEU A 68 -9.97 -7.04 11.57
C LEU A 68 -10.10 -5.53 11.73
N HIS A 69 -10.91 -5.07 12.69
CA HIS A 69 -11.03 -3.65 13.01
C HIS A 69 -9.68 -3.03 13.40
N TYR A 70 -8.92 -3.69 14.28
CA TYR A 70 -7.58 -3.23 14.66
C TYR A 70 -6.65 -3.10 13.46
N ILE A 71 -6.66 -4.10 12.56
CA ILE A 71 -5.83 -4.07 11.36
C ILE A 71 -6.25 -2.93 10.43
N ILE A 72 -7.55 -2.72 10.22
CA ILE A 72 -8.06 -1.60 9.41
C ILE A 72 -7.62 -0.26 10.01
N GLU A 73 -7.84 -0.06 11.31
CA GLU A 73 -7.47 1.17 12.02
C GLU A 73 -5.96 1.43 11.93
N SER A 74 -5.14 0.41 12.17
CA SER A 74 -3.68 0.52 12.04
C SER A 74 -3.23 0.97 10.64
N LYS A 75 -4.00 0.59 9.61
CA LYS A 75 -3.72 0.95 8.21
C LYS A 75 -4.33 2.26 7.77
N LEU A 76 -5.36 2.76 8.44
CA LEU A 76 -5.87 4.12 8.23
C LEU A 76 -4.95 5.17 8.84
N VAL A 77 -4.29 4.86 9.96
CA VAL A 77 -3.38 5.81 10.63
C VAL A 77 -2.19 6.18 9.74
N GLU A 78 -1.60 5.25 8.97
CA GLU A 78 -0.42 5.51 8.15
C GLU A 78 -0.67 6.55 7.02
N PRO A 79 -1.67 6.38 6.14
CA PRO A 79 -2.01 7.34 5.08
C PRO A 79 -2.49 8.68 5.66
N CYS A 80 -3.35 8.66 6.69
CA CYS A 80 -3.94 9.87 7.24
C CYS A 80 -2.95 10.77 7.99
N SER A 81 -1.93 10.19 8.63
CA SER A 81 -0.94 10.97 9.39
C SER A 81 0.26 11.43 8.58
N LYS A 82 0.65 10.69 7.53
CA LYS A 82 1.89 10.96 6.76
C LYS A 82 1.66 11.40 5.32
N THR A 83 0.40 11.54 4.87
CA THR A 83 0.03 11.86 3.47
C THR A 83 0.82 11.01 2.47
N SER A 84 0.97 9.71 2.79
CA SER A 84 1.79 8.80 1.99
C SER A 84 1.01 8.35 0.76
N ILE A 85 1.49 8.73 -0.42
CA ILE A 85 0.87 8.34 -1.69
C ILE A 85 1.43 6.98 -2.10
N TRP A 86 0.58 5.97 -2.18
CA TRP A 86 0.98 4.65 -2.63
C TRP A 86 1.18 4.63 -4.15
N ILE A 87 2.33 4.14 -4.60
CA ILE A 87 2.65 3.96 -6.03
C ILE A 87 2.87 2.47 -6.27
N SER A 88 1.93 1.81 -6.95
CA SER A 88 1.97 0.36 -7.19
C SER A 88 3.17 -0.12 -8.00
N LYS A 89 3.68 0.73 -8.91
CA LYS A 89 4.87 0.46 -9.73
C LYS A 89 6.16 1.06 -9.17
N GLY A 90 6.10 1.71 -8.00
CA GLY A 90 7.25 2.32 -7.35
C GLY A 90 7.94 1.34 -6.41
N ARG A 91 9.27 1.34 -6.39
CA ARG A 91 10.06 0.57 -5.43
C ARG A 91 11.31 1.35 -5.03
N SER A 92 11.70 1.25 -3.76
CA SER A 92 13.01 1.72 -3.31
C SER A 92 14.07 0.68 -3.68
N MET A 93 15.09 1.11 -4.42
CA MET A 93 16.16 0.25 -4.91
C MET A 93 17.53 0.83 -4.53
N MET A 94 18.54 -0.03 -4.42
CA MET A 94 19.92 0.41 -4.23
C MET A 94 20.47 0.88 -5.59
N GLY A 95 21.04 2.09 -5.65
CA GLY A 95 21.77 2.54 -6.83
C GLY A 95 23.13 1.86 -6.90
N CYS A 96 23.46 1.28 -8.05
CA CYS A 96 24.78 0.72 -8.34
C CYS A 96 25.33 1.40 -9.61
N MET A 97 26.60 1.77 -9.59
CA MET A 97 27.27 2.38 -10.74
C MET A 97 27.61 1.30 -11.75
N ASP A 98 27.40 1.57 -13.04
CA ASP A 98 27.81 0.64 -14.09
C ASP A 98 29.33 0.72 -14.31
N GLU A 99 30.05 -0.27 -13.79
CA GLU A 99 31.49 -0.42 -14.00
C GLU A 99 31.82 -1.08 -15.36
N THR A 100 30.83 -1.67 -16.02
CA THR A 100 31.02 -2.40 -17.28
C THR A 100 30.94 -1.53 -18.53
N ASN A 101 30.56 -0.25 -18.37
CA ASN A 101 30.29 0.70 -19.46
C ASN A 101 29.35 0.10 -20.53
N THR A 102 28.33 -0.63 -20.09
CA THR A 102 27.30 -1.21 -20.97
C THR A 102 26.10 -0.30 -21.13
N LEU A 103 25.89 0.64 -20.20
CA LEU A 103 24.80 1.61 -20.24
C LEU A 103 25.24 2.92 -20.89
N GLU A 104 24.42 3.44 -21.81
CA GLU A 104 24.60 4.77 -22.39
C GLU A 104 24.13 5.88 -21.45
N TYR A 105 24.45 7.13 -21.78
CA TYR A 105 23.97 8.29 -21.04
C TYR A 105 22.43 8.33 -21.03
N ASP A 106 21.84 8.58 -19.85
CA ASP A 106 20.40 8.50 -19.55
C ASP A 106 19.77 7.09 -19.52
N GLU A 107 20.58 6.03 -19.61
CA GLU A 107 20.08 4.65 -19.44
C GLU A 107 20.22 4.13 -18.00
N VAL A 108 19.26 3.32 -17.59
CA VAL A 108 19.22 2.64 -16.30
C VAL A 108 18.69 1.22 -16.48
N PHE A 109 19.39 0.27 -15.86
CA PHE A 109 18.94 -1.12 -15.79
C PHE A 109 18.22 -1.38 -14.46
N MET A 110 17.01 -1.94 -14.53
CA MET A 110 16.14 -2.22 -13.38
C MET A 110 15.65 -3.66 -13.38
#